data_AF-A0A6G0VLJ0-F1
#
_entry.id   AF-A0A6G0VLJ0-F1
#
_cell.length_a   1.000
_cell.length_b   1.000
_cell.length_c   1.000
_cell.angle_alpha   90.00
_cell.angle_beta   90.00
_cell.angle_gamma   90.00
#
_symmetry.space_group_name_H-M   'P 1'
#
loop_
_entity.id
_entity.type
_entity.pdbx_description
1 polymer ?
#
loop_
_entity_poly.entity_id
_entity_poly.type
_entity_poly.pdbx_seq_one_letter_code
_entity_poly.pdbx_strand_id
1 'polypeptide(L)'
;NGFRGAANVLASISPADLLARERELEFLWRRGRSNALSKEELRRDTIWDAAATVDPGSWTRRLIPDLSAWCTRDFGEVDFHLTQFLSGHGCFGHYLCRIKKVEQPNCVDCNDSLDNAEHAILKCDRWWPARRELEVLLSIDLTAETIVMTMPKSRSHWAAITNFVHRILSTREEEEQGRQRIAAAAL
;
A
#
# COMPACT_ATOMS: atom_id res chain seq x y z
N ASN A 1 -2.51 -16.08 10.50
CA ASN A 1 -1.69 -15.08 11.22
C ASN A 1 -1.13 -13.96 10.34
N GLY A 2 -1.01 -14.09 9.01
CA GLY A 2 -0.44 -13.05 8.13
C GLY A 2 -1.18 -11.71 8.06
N PHE A 3 -2.51 -11.69 8.22
CA PHE A 3 -3.32 -10.45 8.17
C PHE A 3 -2.92 -9.40 9.23
N ARG A 4 -2.37 -9.83 10.38
CA ARG A 4 -1.96 -8.92 11.46
C ARG A 4 -0.68 -8.16 11.13
N GLY A 5 0.24 -8.75 10.35
CA GLY A 5 1.52 -8.12 10.02
C GLY A 5 1.35 -6.92 9.10
N ALA A 6 0.63 -7.09 7.98
CA ALA A 6 0.38 -6.00 7.03
C ALA A 6 -0.44 -4.86 7.66
N ALA A 7 -1.48 -5.17 8.45
CA ALA A 7 -2.28 -4.15 9.12
C ALA A 7 -1.45 -3.30 10.10
N ASN A 8 -0.53 -3.92 10.85
CA ASN A 8 0.38 -3.20 11.74
C ASN A 8 1.32 -2.27 10.96
N VAL A 9 1.88 -2.73 9.84
CA VAL A 9 2.72 -1.92 8.95
C VAL A 9 1.95 -0.70 8.43
N LEU A 10 0.70 -0.87 7.97
CA LEU A 10 -0.14 0.24 7.51
C LEU A 10 -0.44 1.23 8.64
N ALA A 11 -0.68 0.75 9.86
CA ALA A 11 -0.86 1.59 11.03
C ALA A 11 0.44 2.22 11.58
N SER A 12 1.57 1.98 10.92
CA SER A 12 2.92 2.36 11.40
C SER A 12 3.23 1.83 12.80
N ILE A 13 2.59 0.73 13.17
CA ILE A 13 2.86 -0.01 14.39
C ILE A 13 3.92 -1.05 14.02
N SER A 14 5.10 -0.94 14.62
CA SER A 14 6.13 -1.97 14.49
C SER A 14 5.54 -3.32 14.93
N PRO A 15 5.53 -4.37 14.07
CA PRO A 15 5.05 -5.69 14.46
C PRO A 15 5.77 -6.21 15.72
N ALA A 16 5.06 -6.87 16.64
CA ALA A 16 5.61 -7.28 17.93
C ALA A 16 6.81 -8.23 17.81
N ASP A 17 6.81 -9.04 16.75
CA ASP A 17 7.91 -9.90 16.30
C ASP A 17 9.17 -9.11 15.91
N LEU A 18 9.01 -7.94 15.28
CA LEU A 18 10.11 -7.02 14.96
C LEU A 18 10.74 -6.46 16.25
N LEU A 19 9.91 -6.00 17.18
CA LEU A 19 10.36 -5.50 18.49
C LEU A 19 11.04 -6.60 19.33
N ALA A 20 10.53 -7.82 19.28
CA ALA A 20 11.13 -8.96 19.99
C ALA A 20 12.51 -9.33 19.42
N ARG A 21 12.65 -9.30 18.09
CA ARG A 21 13.92 -9.63 17.41
C ARG A 21 14.96 -8.53 17.55
N GLU A 22 14.56 -7.25 17.58
CA GLU A 22 15.48 -6.15 17.92
C GLU A 22 16.10 -6.36 19.29
N ARG A 23 15.30 -6.78 20.28
CA ARG A 23 15.77 -7.11 21.63
C ARG A 23 16.69 -8.33 21.63
N GLU A 24 16.42 -9.35 20.81
CA GLU A 24 17.28 -10.53 20.66
C GLU A 24 18.63 -10.18 20.02
N LEU A 25 18.64 -9.36 18.97
CA LEU A 25 19.87 -8.89 18.32
C LEU A 25 20.70 -8.03 19.28
N GLU A 26 20.06 -7.14 20.04
CA GLU A 26 20.72 -6.36 21.08
C GLU A 26 21.33 -7.27 22.17
N PHE A 27 20.60 -8.32 22.58
CA PHE A 27 21.09 -9.33 23.51
C PHE A 27 22.30 -10.11 22.98
N LEU A 28 22.28 -10.53 21.70
CA LEU A 28 23.39 -11.27 21.07
C LEU A 28 24.63 -10.39 20.86
N TRP A 29 24.43 -9.11 20.50
CA TRP A 29 25.51 -8.15 20.32
C TRP A 29 26.22 -7.83 21.63
N ARG A 30 25.47 -7.63 22.73
CA ARG A 30 26.03 -7.44 24.08
C ARG A 30 26.89 -8.62 24.55
N ARG A 31 26.71 -9.82 23.98
CA ARG A 31 27.49 -11.02 24.31
C ARG A 31 28.61 -11.33 23.33
N GLY A 32 28.90 -10.42 22.38
CA GLY A 32 30.00 -10.58 21.42
C GLY A 32 29.84 -11.75 20.44
N ARG A 33 28.62 -12.28 20.25
CA ARG A 33 28.35 -13.45 19.41
C ARG A 33 27.93 -13.08 17.98
N SER A 34 28.59 -12.13 17.34
CA SER A 34 28.18 -11.64 16.01
C SER A 34 29.14 -12.05 14.90
N ASN A 35 28.72 -13.06 14.12
CA ASN A 35 29.01 -13.18 12.67
C ASN A 35 27.73 -12.93 11.84
N ALA A 36 26.73 -12.23 12.41
CA ALA A 36 25.39 -12.14 11.84
C ALA A 36 25.29 -10.98 10.84
N LEU A 37 24.51 -11.18 9.78
CA LEU A 37 24.04 -10.15 8.83
C LEU A 37 23.73 -8.83 9.54
N SER A 38 23.98 -7.70 8.87
CA SER A 38 23.78 -6.37 9.46
C SER A 38 22.36 -6.22 10.04
N LYS A 39 22.21 -5.36 11.05
CA LYS A 39 20.93 -5.08 11.72
C LYS A 39 19.84 -4.74 10.68
N GLU A 40 20.21 -4.07 9.60
CA GLU A 40 19.37 -3.72 8.46
C GLU A 40 18.95 -4.92 7.60
N GLU A 41 19.82 -5.90 7.36
CA GLU A 41 19.53 -7.08 6.54
C GLU A 41 18.56 -8.05 7.24
N LEU A 42 18.74 -8.31 8.53
CA LEU A 42 17.81 -9.14 9.31
C LEU A 42 16.42 -8.50 9.45
N ARG A 43 16.35 -7.17 9.58
CA ARG A 43 15.08 -6.43 9.64
C ARG A 43 14.28 -6.62 8.36
N ARG A 44 14.91 -6.58 7.18
CA ARG A 44 14.18 -6.65 5.89
C ARG A 44 13.53 -7.99 5.60
N ASP A 45 14.18 -9.12 5.90
CA ASP A 45 13.66 -10.43 5.49
C ASP A 45 12.63 -11.02 6.46
N THR A 46 12.80 -10.88 7.77
CA THR A 46 11.95 -11.59 8.75
C THR A 46 10.53 -11.03 8.87
N ILE A 47 10.32 -9.73 8.64
CA ILE A 47 9.00 -9.07 8.82
C ILE A 47 8.02 -9.49 7.73
N TRP A 48 8.52 -9.63 6.49
CA TRP A 48 7.69 -10.04 5.37
C TRP A 48 7.39 -11.54 5.39
N ASP A 49 8.32 -12.37 5.87
CA ASP A 49 8.11 -13.81 6.03
C ASP A 49 6.99 -14.11 7.04
N ALA A 50 6.78 -13.26 8.06
CA ALA A 50 5.65 -13.36 8.98
C ALA A 50 4.32 -12.80 8.42
N ALA A 51 4.38 -11.83 7.50
CA ALA A 51 3.22 -11.19 6.88
C ALA A 51 2.72 -11.90 5.59
N ALA A 52 3.52 -12.78 5.00
CA ALA A 52 3.23 -13.40 3.71
C ALA A 52 2.35 -14.65 3.85
N THR A 53 1.03 -14.49 3.75
CA THR A 53 0.20 -15.50 3.07
C THR A 53 -0.89 -14.86 2.21
N VAL A 54 -0.91 -15.28 0.93
CA VAL A 54 -1.93 -15.07 -0.10
C VAL A 54 -2.27 -13.62 -0.43
N ASP A 55 -1.41 -12.98 -1.24
CA ASP A 55 -1.67 -11.89 -2.21
C ASP A 55 -1.56 -10.40 -1.76
N PRO A 56 -2.11 -9.89 -0.63
CA PRO A 56 -1.86 -8.51 -0.17
C PRO A 56 -0.42 -8.22 0.31
N GLY A 57 0.31 -9.27 0.70
CA GLY A 57 1.67 -9.15 1.23
C GLY A 57 2.69 -8.73 0.18
N SER A 58 2.53 -9.15 -1.08
CA SER A 58 3.47 -8.81 -2.17
C SER A 58 3.37 -7.33 -2.57
N TRP A 59 2.14 -6.81 -2.69
CA TRP A 59 1.90 -5.41 -3.05
C TRP A 59 2.38 -4.45 -1.96
N THR A 60 1.96 -4.66 -0.72
CA THR A 60 2.39 -3.84 0.42
C THR A 60 3.91 -3.89 0.60
N ARG A 61 4.52 -5.07 0.40
CA ARG A 61 5.99 -5.27 0.43
C ARG A 61 6.73 -4.51 -0.64
N ARG A 62 6.19 -4.54 -1.86
CA ARG A 62 6.77 -3.83 -3.00
C ARG A 62 6.72 -2.31 -2.77
N LEU A 63 5.63 -1.82 -2.20
CA LEU A 63 5.46 -0.39 -1.91
C LEU A 63 6.31 0.10 -0.73
N ILE A 64 6.39 -0.66 0.36
CA ILE A 64 7.09 -0.25 1.59
C ILE A 64 8.35 -1.12 1.81
N PRO A 65 9.41 -0.96 1.01
CA PRO A 65 10.62 -1.78 1.15
C PRO A 65 11.41 -1.43 2.43
N ASP A 66 11.32 -0.19 2.91
CA ASP A 66 11.97 0.29 4.13
C ASP A 66 10.94 0.58 5.23
N LEU A 67 10.71 -0.44 6.06
CA LEU A 67 9.81 -0.34 7.21
C LEU A 67 10.34 0.56 8.31
N SER A 68 11.65 0.77 8.41
CA SER A 68 12.22 1.68 9.41
C SER A 68 11.84 3.11 9.05
N ALA A 69 12.10 3.55 7.82
CA ALA A 69 11.73 4.88 7.35
C ALA A 69 10.21 5.12 7.45
N TRP A 70 9.39 4.10 7.13
CA TRP A 70 7.93 4.18 7.23
C TRP A 70 7.42 4.31 8.67
N CYS A 71 7.95 3.52 9.62
CA CYS A 71 7.44 3.48 10.99
C CYS A 71 8.03 4.58 11.89
N THR A 72 9.21 5.13 11.56
CA THR A 72 9.90 6.15 12.40
C THR A 72 9.50 7.59 12.09
N ARG A 73 8.71 7.83 11.03
CA ARG A 73 8.22 9.16 10.68
C ARG A 73 7.29 9.72 11.77
N ASP A 74 7.37 11.02 12.02
CA ASP A 74 6.54 11.79 12.96
C ASP A 74 5.34 12.48 12.29
N PHE A 75 5.11 12.19 11.00
CA PHE A 75 4.03 12.77 10.21
C PHE A 75 3.44 11.79 9.21
N GLY A 76 2.30 12.17 8.66
CA GLY A 76 1.69 11.45 7.54
C GLY A 76 0.87 10.27 8.02
N GLU A 77 -0.37 10.55 8.43
CA GLU A 77 -1.32 9.50 8.77
C GLU A 77 -1.76 8.74 7.52
N VAL A 78 -2.05 7.45 7.71
CA VAL A 78 -2.61 6.60 6.65
C VAL A 78 -4.12 6.68 6.74
N ASP A 79 -4.72 7.50 5.87
CA ASP A 79 -6.17 7.65 5.81
C ASP A 79 -6.86 6.43 5.15
N PHE A 80 -8.18 6.49 5.04
CA PHE A 80 -8.99 5.41 4.51
C PHE A 80 -8.63 5.04 3.06
N HIS A 81 -8.50 6.02 2.16
CA HIS A 81 -8.19 5.76 0.75
C HIS A 81 -6.74 5.32 0.56
N LEU A 82 -5.81 5.90 1.33
CA LEU A 82 -4.43 5.46 1.34
C LEU A 82 -4.31 4.02 1.87
N THR A 83 -5.08 3.65 2.90
CA THR A 83 -5.18 2.26 3.37
C THR A 83 -5.67 1.32 2.27
N GLN A 84 -6.71 1.71 1.53
CA GLN A 84 -7.21 0.94 0.39
C GLN A 84 -6.13 0.69 -0.67
N PHE A 85 -5.45 1.77 -1.09
CA PHE A 85 -4.35 1.68 -2.04
C PHE A 85 -3.23 0.74 -1.57
N LEU A 86 -2.74 0.93 -0.35
CA LEU A 86 -1.60 0.16 0.18
C LEU A 86 -1.95 -1.32 0.38
N SER A 87 -3.20 -1.62 0.76
CA SER A 87 -3.65 -3.00 0.99
C SER A 87 -4.13 -3.72 -0.28
N GLY A 88 -4.37 -2.98 -1.38
CA GLY A 88 -5.03 -3.52 -2.57
C GLY A 88 -6.50 -3.88 -2.35
N HIS A 89 -7.14 -3.34 -1.30
CA HIS A 89 -8.55 -3.52 -0.99
C HIS A 89 -9.35 -2.27 -1.36
N GLY A 90 -10.65 -2.42 -1.64
CA GLY A 90 -11.53 -1.29 -1.95
C GLY A 90 -12.33 -1.48 -3.23
N CYS A 91 -12.59 -0.39 -3.95
CA CYS A 91 -13.34 -0.39 -5.22
C CYS A 91 -12.49 -0.84 -6.44
N PHE A 92 -11.63 -1.85 -6.25
CA PHE A 92 -10.83 -2.47 -7.30
C PHE A 92 -11.54 -3.71 -7.83
N GLY A 93 -11.74 -3.83 -9.14
CA GLY A 93 -12.40 -4.97 -9.78
C GLY A 93 -11.80 -6.31 -9.38
N HIS A 94 -10.46 -6.40 -9.28
CA HIS A 94 -9.79 -7.59 -8.77
C HIS A 94 -10.22 -7.97 -7.34
N TYR A 95 -10.27 -6.99 -6.43
CA TYR A 95 -10.71 -7.21 -5.06
C TYR A 95 -12.21 -7.56 -5.00
N LEU A 96 -13.06 -6.82 -5.71
CA LEU A 96 -14.50 -7.04 -5.77
C LEU A 96 -14.83 -8.43 -6.33
N CYS A 97 -14.10 -8.88 -7.35
CA CYS A 97 -14.22 -10.22 -7.94
C CYS A 97 -13.83 -11.29 -6.92
N ARG A 98 -12.73 -11.09 -6.20
CA ARG A 98 -12.26 -12.01 -5.15
C ARG A 98 -13.29 -12.20 -4.03
N ILE A 99 -14.02 -11.14 -3.66
CA ILE A 99 -15.11 -11.19 -2.67
C ILE A 99 -16.50 -11.48 -3.28
N LYS A 100 -16.54 -11.89 -4.56
CA LYS A 100 -17.75 -12.28 -5.30
C LYS A 100 -18.82 -11.18 -5.40
N LYS A 101 -18.41 -9.91 -5.41
CA LYS A 101 -19.30 -8.77 -5.68
C LYS A 101 -19.46 -8.47 -7.17
N VAL A 102 -18.47 -8.85 -7.98
CA VAL A 102 -18.52 -8.78 -9.45
C VAL A 102 -18.02 -10.10 -10.04
N GLU A 103 -18.40 -10.40 -11.28
CA GLU A 103 -18.03 -11.65 -11.94
C GLU A 103 -16.62 -11.64 -12.53
N GLN A 104 -16.14 -10.48 -12.97
CA GLN A 104 -14.86 -10.34 -13.65
C GLN A 104 -14.01 -9.23 -13.01
N PRO A 105 -12.67 -9.36 -13.02
CA PRO A 105 -11.77 -8.42 -12.36
C PRO A 105 -11.43 -7.18 -13.22
N ASN A 106 -12.15 -6.96 -14.31
CA ASN A 106 -11.86 -5.92 -15.30
C ASN A 106 -11.99 -4.51 -14.73
N CYS A 107 -11.23 -3.58 -15.30
CA CYS A 107 -11.29 -2.18 -14.92
C CYS A 107 -12.55 -1.53 -15.49
N VAL A 108 -13.36 -0.94 -14.62
CA VAL A 108 -14.57 -0.20 -15.03
C VAL A 108 -14.23 1.08 -15.81
N ASP A 109 -13.00 1.59 -15.62
CA ASP A 109 -12.55 2.87 -16.17
C ASP A 109 -12.02 2.75 -17.60
N CYS A 110 -11.28 1.68 -17.91
CA CYS A 110 -10.60 1.50 -19.20
C CYS A 110 -10.72 0.08 -19.78
N ASN A 111 -11.51 -0.80 -19.16
CA ASN A 111 -11.77 -2.18 -19.61
C ASN A 111 -10.53 -3.09 -19.70
N ASP A 112 -9.42 -2.71 -19.03
CA ASP A 112 -8.28 -3.60 -18.80
C ASP A 112 -8.75 -4.89 -18.10
N SER A 113 -8.09 -6.02 -18.38
CA SER A 113 -8.48 -7.32 -17.84
C SER A 113 -8.19 -7.48 -16.35
N LEU A 114 -7.38 -6.60 -15.75
CA LEU A 114 -7.02 -6.67 -14.33
C LEU A 114 -7.02 -5.30 -13.65
N ASP A 115 -8.03 -5.06 -12.82
CA ASP A 115 -8.16 -3.86 -12.02
C ASP A 115 -7.73 -4.08 -10.58
N ASN A 116 -6.42 -3.98 -10.35
CA ASN A 116 -5.83 -3.95 -9.01
C ASN A 116 -5.36 -2.52 -8.66
N ALA A 117 -4.85 -2.32 -7.44
CA ALA A 117 -4.39 -1.00 -6.99
C ALA A 117 -3.27 -0.42 -7.88
N GLU A 118 -2.34 -1.25 -8.36
CA GLU A 118 -1.28 -0.82 -9.28
C GLU A 118 -1.88 -0.31 -10.59
N HIS A 119 -2.83 -1.05 -11.17
CA HIS A 119 -3.52 -0.63 -12.38
C HIS A 119 -4.28 0.68 -12.15
N ALA A 120 -5.20 0.70 -11.20
CA ALA A 120 -6.08 1.84 -10.95
C ALA A 120 -5.32 3.14 -10.72
N ILE A 121 -4.25 3.10 -9.90
CA ILE A 121 -3.51 4.30 -9.52
C ILE A 121 -2.41 4.63 -10.54
N LEU A 122 -1.66 3.65 -11.04
CA LEU A 122 -0.40 3.86 -11.76
C LEU A 122 -0.49 3.63 -13.27
N LYS A 123 -1.49 2.90 -13.78
CA LYS A 123 -1.55 2.49 -15.20
C LYS A 123 -2.81 2.94 -15.93
N CYS A 124 -3.96 2.94 -15.27
CA CYS A 124 -5.27 3.18 -15.87
C CYS A 124 -5.31 4.51 -16.63
N ASP A 125 -5.69 4.48 -17.91
CA ASP A 125 -5.66 5.63 -18.81
C ASP A 125 -6.52 6.80 -18.32
N ARG A 126 -7.66 6.50 -17.68
CA ARG A 126 -8.56 7.51 -17.11
C ARG A 126 -7.83 8.49 -16.16
N TRP A 127 -6.88 7.98 -15.40
CA TRP A 127 -6.18 8.73 -14.35
C TRP A 127 -4.83 9.28 -14.81
N TRP A 128 -4.50 9.15 -16.10
CA TRP A 128 -3.27 9.69 -16.67
C TRP A 128 -3.06 11.19 -16.39
N PRO A 129 -4.06 12.08 -16.54
CA PRO A 129 -3.87 13.51 -16.26
C PRO A 129 -3.47 13.78 -14.80
N ALA A 130 -4.12 13.10 -13.85
CA ALA A 130 -3.80 13.25 -12.42
C ALA A 130 -2.40 12.74 -12.08
N ARG A 131 -1.95 11.65 -12.72
CA ARG A 131 -0.56 11.16 -12.59
C ARG A 131 0.44 12.19 -13.10
N ARG A 132 0.21 12.74 -14.29
CA ARG A 132 1.10 13.76 -14.89
C ARG A 132 1.21 15.01 -14.03
N GLU A 133 0.10 15.48 -13.45
CA GLU A 133 0.12 16.61 -12.51
C GLU A 133 1.02 16.32 -11.30
N LEU A 134 0.91 15.12 -10.72
CA LEU A 134 1.72 14.72 -9.57
C LEU A 134 3.22 14.56 -9.91
N GLU A 135 3.53 13.92 -11.04
CA GLU A 135 4.90 13.73 -11.52
C GLU A 135 5.62 15.06 -11.71
N VAL A 136 4.95 16.05 -12.32
CA VAL A 136 5.48 17.41 -12.50
C VAL A 136 5.66 18.10 -11.15
N LEU A 137 4.65 18.01 -10.26
CA LEU A 137 4.69 18.66 -8.95
C LEU A 137 5.85 18.16 -8.09
N LEU A 138 6.10 16.85 -8.08
CA LEU A 138 7.13 16.23 -7.25
C LEU A 138 8.47 16.04 -7.98
N SER A 139 8.52 16.31 -9.28
CA SER A 139 9.69 16.04 -10.14
C SER A 139 10.17 14.58 -10.01
N ILE A 140 9.22 13.65 -10.08
CA ILE A 140 9.47 12.20 -10.01
C ILE A 140 8.87 11.49 -11.23
N ASP A 141 9.40 10.31 -11.54
CA ASP A 141 8.67 9.30 -12.31
C ASP A 141 7.77 8.51 -11.36
N LEU A 142 6.47 8.40 -11.63
CA LEU A 142 5.52 7.80 -10.70
C LEU A 142 5.34 6.30 -10.99
N THR A 143 5.97 5.47 -10.16
CA THR A 143 5.91 4.01 -10.24
C THR A 143 5.54 3.42 -8.87
N ALA A 144 5.34 2.10 -8.81
CA ALA A 144 5.09 1.40 -7.56
C ALA A 144 6.27 1.56 -6.58
N GLU A 145 7.48 1.62 -7.10
CA GLU A 145 8.70 1.77 -6.33
C GLU A 145 8.86 3.21 -5.81
N THR A 146 8.50 4.22 -6.61
CA THR A 146 8.78 5.61 -6.25
C THR A 146 7.69 6.27 -5.42
N ILE A 147 6.41 5.88 -5.59
CA ILE A 147 5.27 6.54 -4.95
C ILE A 147 5.43 6.56 -3.42
N VAL A 148 5.52 5.39 -2.80
CA VAL A 148 5.62 5.29 -1.34
C VAL A 148 7.00 5.70 -0.82
N MET A 149 8.09 5.42 -1.55
CA MET A 149 9.44 5.90 -1.19
C MET A 149 9.56 7.42 -1.14
N THR A 150 8.70 8.13 -1.87
CA THR A 150 8.72 9.59 -1.93
C THR A 150 7.93 10.23 -0.78
N MET A 151 6.90 9.55 -0.26
CA MET A 151 6.05 10.06 0.81
C MET A 151 6.82 10.49 2.09
N PRO A 152 7.74 9.69 2.67
CA PRO A 152 8.41 10.05 3.92
C PRO A 152 9.46 11.17 3.76
N LYS A 153 9.73 11.66 2.53
CA LYS A 153 10.74 12.71 2.31
C LYS A 153 10.34 14.05 2.93
N SER A 154 9.04 14.37 3.01
CA SER A 154 8.53 15.55 3.71
C SER A 154 6.99 15.53 3.83
N ARG A 155 6.44 16.41 4.68
CA ARG A 155 4.99 16.60 4.84
C ARG A 155 4.28 16.97 3.53
N SER A 156 4.90 17.79 2.67
CA SER A 156 4.30 18.19 1.39
C SER A 156 4.24 17.04 0.39
N HIS A 157 5.29 16.20 0.33
CA HIS A 157 5.31 15.01 -0.53
C HIS A 157 4.25 14.00 -0.08
N TRP A 158 4.14 13.76 1.23
CA TRP A 158 3.07 12.94 1.80
C TRP A 158 1.69 13.46 1.39
N ALA A 159 1.41 14.75 1.66
CA ALA A 159 0.12 15.35 1.36
C ALA A 159 -0.22 15.31 -0.14
N ALA A 160 0.74 15.58 -1.01
CA ALA A 160 0.53 15.53 -2.47
C ALA A 160 0.12 14.12 -2.94
N ILE A 161 0.82 13.08 -2.46
CA ILE A 161 0.54 11.70 -2.83
C ILE A 161 -0.79 11.22 -2.23
N THR A 162 -1.06 11.54 -0.96
CA THR A 162 -2.32 11.21 -0.31
C THR A 162 -3.51 11.86 -1.02
N ASN A 163 -3.42 13.16 -1.36
CA ASN A 163 -4.49 13.86 -2.08
C ASN A 163 -4.72 13.27 -3.48
N PHE A 164 -3.65 12.86 -4.16
CA PHE A 164 -3.74 12.18 -5.45
C PHE A 164 -4.47 10.83 -5.34
N VAL A 165 -4.08 9.99 -4.37
CA VAL A 165 -4.75 8.70 -4.12
C VAL A 165 -6.21 8.90 -3.73
N HIS A 166 -6.48 9.85 -2.83
CA HIS A 166 -7.82 10.21 -2.40
C HIS A 166 -8.68 10.62 -3.61
N ARG A 167 -8.21 11.55 -4.46
CA ARG A 167 -8.96 12.01 -5.64
C ARG A 167 -9.41 10.86 -6.54
N ILE A 168 -8.55 9.89 -6.78
CA ILE A 168 -8.87 8.74 -7.63
C ILE A 168 -9.89 7.83 -6.93
N LEU A 169 -9.58 7.41 -5.71
CA LEU A 169 -10.37 6.39 -5.02
C LEU A 169 -11.72 6.90 -4.55
N SER A 170 -11.83 8.17 -4.12
CA SER A 170 -13.11 8.79 -3.77
C SER A 170 -14.05 8.84 -4.97
N THR A 171 -13.52 9.26 -6.14
CA THR A 171 -14.31 9.31 -7.38
C THR A 171 -14.81 7.93 -7.79
N ARG A 172 -13.92 6.93 -7.76
CA ARG A 172 -14.29 5.54 -8.11
C ARG A 172 -15.31 4.95 -7.15
N GLU A 173 -15.19 5.25 -5.85
CA GLU A 173 -16.12 4.80 -4.82
C GLU A 173 -17.51 5.42 -4.99
N GLU A 174 -17.60 6.74 -5.25
CA GLU A 174 -18.86 7.42 -5.51
C GLU A 174 -19.60 6.82 -6.72
N GLU A 175 -18.86 6.54 -7.80
CA GLU A 175 -19.44 5.93 -9.00
C GLU A 175 -19.86 4.47 -8.79
N GLU A 176 -19.10 3.71 -8.01
CA GLU A 176 -19.46 2.34 -7.65
C GLU A 176 -20.73 2.30 -6.80
N GLN A 177 -20.84 3.20 -5.82
CA GLN A 177 -22.07 3.36 -5.04
C GLN A 177 -23.25 3.77 -5.94
N GLY A 178 -23.01 4.64 -6.93
CA GLY A 178 -24.01 5.00 -7.94
C GLY A 178 -24.52 3.79 -8.72
N ARG A 179 -23.60 2.95 -9.24
CA ARG A 179 -23.94 1.70 -9.95
C ARG A 179 -24.74 0.74 -9.07
N GLN A 180 -24.33 0.55 -7.82
CA GLN A 180 -25.03 -0.32 -6.88
C GLN A 180 -26.45 0.17 -6.56
N ARG A 181 -26.64 1.48 -6.40
CA ARG A 181 -27.98 2.07 -6.17
C ARG A 181 -28.89 1.87 -7.38
N ILE A 182 -28.38 2.07 -8.59
CA ILE A 182 -29.14 1.85 -9.83
C ILE A 182 -29.52 0.37 -9.97
N ALA A 183 -28.57 -0.54 -9.73
CA ALA A 183 -28.82 -1.98 -9.79
C ALA A 183 -29.87 -2.42 -8.76
N ALA A 184 -29.79 -1.90 -7.51
CA ALA A 184 -30.76 -2.20 -6.46
C ALA A 184 -32.16 -1.65 -6.76
N ALA A 185 -32.27 -0.52 -7.47
CA ALA A 185 -33.55 0.05 -7.87
C ALA A 185 -34.18 -0.63 -9.09
N ALA A 186 -33.42 -1.44 -9.83
CA ALA A 186 -33.87 -2.19 -11.00
C ALA A 186 -34.33 -3.62 -10.69
N LEU A 187 -34.22 -4.05 -9.43
CA LEU A 187 -34.70 -5.33 -8.89
C LEU A 187 -36.08 -5.17 -8.24
#